data_AF-A0A9P6ECE4-F1
#
_entry.id   AF-A0A9P6ECE4-F1
#
_cell.length_a   1.000
_cell.length_b   1.000
_cell.length_c   1.000
_cell.angle_alpha   90.00
_cell.angle_beta   90.00
_cell.angle_gamma   90.00
#
_symmetry.space_group_name_H-M   'P 1'
#
loop_
_entity.id
_entity.type
_entity.pdbx_description
1 polymer ?
#
loop_
_entity_poly.entity_id
_entity_poly.type
_entity_poly.pdbx_seq_one_letter_code
_entity_poly.pdbx_strand_id
1 'polypeptide(L)'
;TPEGDSDMPVRLQCLGASFYHCFQQTYDLTDITAAIRLAEKAVMLTPEGDSDMPVRLQNLGASFFHRFQQTHDLTDIAAAIRHQEKAVMITPNGHPMMYICCSNLANCFSHRYKITGDDADKSNAEKYEQQAQSLDVNSNLPL
;
A
#
# COMPACT_ATOMS: atom_id res chain seq x y z
N THR A 1 3.85 -31.15 11.57
CA THR A 1 3.43 -31.00 10.16
C THR A 1 3.40 -29.52 9.85
N PRO A 2 4.12 -29.03 8.82
CA PRO A 2 4.32 -27.61 8.57
C PRO A 2 3.16 -26.98 7.80
N GLU A 3 1.92 -27.33 8.14
CA GLU A 3 0.69 -26.72 7.60
C GLU A 3 0.19 -25.57 8.48
N GLY A 4 0.82 -25.34 9.64
CA GLY A 4 0.47 -24.26 10.57
C GLY A 4 1.11 -22.90 10.25
N ASP A 5 2.15 -22.85 9.42
CA ASP A 5 2.92 -21.63 9.13
C ASP A 5 2.48 -20.91 7.84
N SER A 6 1.87 -21.60 6.88
CA SER A 6 1.46 -21.00 5.59
C SER A 6 0.25 -20.07 5.69
N ASP A 7 -0.62 -20.26 6.70
CA ASP A 7 -1.83 -19.46 6.90
C ASP A 7 -1.60 -18.25 7.84
N MET A 8 -0.44 -18.21 8.52
CA MET A 8 -0.15 -17.14 9.48
C MET A 8 -0.12 -15.73 8.84
N PRO A 9 0.47 -15.52 7.65
CA PRO A 9 0.38 -14.24 6.95
C PRO A 9 -1.07 -13.83 6.66
N VAL A 10 -1.92 -14.76 6.24
CA VAL A 10 -3.33 -14.48 5.92
C VAL A 10 -4.08 -14.03 7.17
N ARG A 11 -3.94 -14.76 8.29
CA ARG A 11 -4.57 -14.38 9.57
C ARG A 11 -4.12 -13.02 10.07
N LEU A 12 -2.82 -12.73 9.98
CA LEU A 12 -2.28 -11.42 10.35
C LEU A 12 -2.84 -10.30 9.48
N GLN A 13 -3.01 -10.56 8.18
CA GLN A 13 -3.62 -9.60 7.26
C GLN A 13 -5.09 -9.36 7.59
N CYS A 14 -5.88 -10.40 7.86
CA CYS A 14 -7.28 -10.25 8.26
C CYS A 14 -7.41 -9.45 9.55
N LEU A 15 -6.61 -9.76 10.57
CA LEU A 15 -6.62 -9.03 11.83
C LEU A 15 -6.16 -7.58 11.65
N GLY A 16 -5.11 -7.35 10.85
CA GLY A 16 -4.65 -6.02 10.51
C GLY A 16 -5.71 -5.19 9.79
N ALA A 17 -6.46 -5.81 8.86
CA ALA A 17 -7.57 -5.16 8.17
C ALA A 17 -8.73 -4.80 9.12
N SER A 18 -9.00 -5.62 10.14
CA SER A 18 -9.99 -5.28 11.17
C SER A 18 -9.59 -4.04 11.97
N PHE A 19 -8.33 -3.96 12.43
CA PHE A 19 -7.83 -2.76 13.10
C PHE A 19 -7.84 -1.54 12.19
N TYR A 20 -7.45 -1.69 10.93
CA TYR A 20 -7.53 -0.62 9.95
C TYR A 20 -8.97 -0.12 9.77
N HIS A 21 -9.95 -1.03 9.68
CA HIS A 21 -11.36 -0.65 9.61
C HIS A 21 -11.84 0.08 10.87
N CYS A 22 -11.44 -0.39 12.07
CA CYS A 22 -11.71 0.31 13.33
C CYS A 22 -11.16 1.73 13.29
N PHE A 23 -9.89 1.91 12.90
CA PHE A 23 -9.29 3.23 12.71
C PHE A 23 -10.09 4.11 11.75
N GLN A 24 -10.60 3.58 10.64
CA GLN A 24 -11.41 4.38 9.70
C GLN A 24 -12.72 4.89 10.34
N GLN A 25 -13.23 4.24 11.39
CA GLN A 25 -14.42 4.68 12.11
C GLN A 25 -14.08 5.59 13.31
N THR A 26 -12.97 5.33 14.00
CA THR A 26 -12.63 5.96 15.28
C THR A 26 -11.57 7.05 15.18
N TYR A 27 -10.75 7.01 14.13
CA TYR A 27 -9.49 7.75 13.99
C TYR A 27 -8.49 7.52 15.14
N ASP A 28 -8.60 6.38 15.85
CA ASP A 28 -7.68 6.04 16.94
C ASP A 28 -6.31 5.60 16.37
N LEU A 29 -5.26 6.36 16.70
CA LEU A 29 -3.90 6.08 16.26
C LEU A 29 -3.36 4.72 16.75
N THR A 30 -3.94 4.18 17.82
CA THR A 30 -3.61 2.84 18.35
C THR A 30 -4.03 1.75 17.37
N ASP A 31 -5.20 1.89 16.76
CA ASP A 31 -5.75 0.93 15.80
C ASP A 31 -4.91 0.88 14.52
N ILE A 32 -4.59 2.04 13.92
CA ILE A 32 -3.75 2.07 12.72
C ILE A 32 -2.31 1.60 13.01
N THR A 33 -1.78 1.87 14.21
CA THR A 33 -0.47 1.37 14.61
C THR A 33 -0.47 -0.15 14.79
N ALA A 34 -1.55 -0.73 15.33
CA ALA A 34 -1.72 -2.17 15.40
C ALA A 34 -1.84 -2.81 14.00
N ALA A 35 -2.60 -2.17 13.09
CA ALA A 35 -2.73 -2.60 11.70
C ALA A 35 -1.38 -2.64 10.98
N ILE A 36 -0.58 -1.57 11.10
CA ILE A 36 0.78 -1.50 10.52
C ILE A 36 1.64 -2.65 11.04
N ARG A 37 1.73 -2.84 12.36
CA ARG A 37 2.55 -3.90 12.97
C ARG A 37 2.18 -5.30 12.47
N LEU A 38 0.88 -5.56 12.30
CA LEU A 38 0.40 -6.86 11.79
C LEU A 38 0.70 -7.03 10.30
N ALA A 39 0.53 -5.98 9.51
CA ALA A 39 0.87 -5.98 8.09
C ALA A 39 2.39 -6.15 7.86
N GLU A 40 3.25 -5.50 8.66
CA GLU A 40 4.71 -5.71 8.63
C GLU A 40 5.08 -7.17 8.93
N LYS A 41 4.46 -7.76 9.95
CA LYS A 41 4.69 -9.17 10.28
C LYS A 41 4.20 -10.10 9.17
N ALA A 42 3.06 -9.79 8.55
CA ALA A 42 2.55 -10.56 7.42
C ALA A 42 3.55 -10.52 6.24
N VAL A 43 4.05 -9.33 5.87
CA VAL A 43 5.07 -9.16 4.81
C VAL A 43 6.36 -9.93 5.14
N MET A 44 6.80 -9.91 6.40
CA MET A 44 8.01 -10.62 6.84
C MET A 44 7.87 -12.15 6.74
N LEU A 45 6.69 -12.68 7.00
CA LEU A 45 6.42 -14.13 6.96
C LEU A 45 6.05 -14.63 5.56
N THR A 46 5.74 -13.75 4.62
CA THR A 46 5.43 -14.13 3.25
C THR A 46 6.72 -14.43 2.47
N PRO A 47 6.85 -15.63 1.85
CA PRO A 47 8.01 -15.96 1.03
C PRO A 47 8.21 -15.00 -0.15
N GLU A 48 9.46 -14.86 -0.58
CA GLU A 48 9.76 -14.13 -1.82
C GLU A 48 9.15 -14.85 -3.03
N GLY A 49 8.50 -14.11 -3.92
CA GLY A 49 7.80 -14.65 -5.09
C GLY A 49 6.38 -15.14 -4.82
N ASP A 50 5.89 -15.07 -3.58
CA ASP A 50 4.50 -15.37 -3.25
C ASP A 50 3.54 -14.39 -3.96
N SER A 51 2.45 -14.92 -4.53
CA SER A 51 1.48 -14.15 -5.30
C SER A 51 0.70 -13.12 -4.47
N ASP A 52 0.63 -13.29 -3.15
CA ASP A 52 -0.03 -12.34 -2.24
C ASP A 52 0.89 -11.20 -1.77
N MET A 53 2.21 -11.31 -1.99
CA MET A 53 3.17 -10.27 -1.59
C MET A 53 2.78 -8.86 -2.09
N PRO A 54 2.32 -8.66 -3.35
CA PRO A 54 1.88 -7.35 -3.82
C PRO A 54 0.71 -6.79 -2.99
N VAL A 55 -0.28 -7.62 -2.67
CA VAL A 55 -1.46 -7.23 -1.88
C VAL A 55 -1.03 -6.80 -0.47
N ARG A 56 -0.12 -7.55 0.14
CA ARG A 56 0.37 -7.30 1.51
C ARG A 56 1.16 -6.01 1.59
N LEU A 57 2.04 -5.77 0.62
CA LEU A 57 2.81 -4.53 0.51
C LEU A 57 1.90 -3.32 0.24
N GLN A 58 0.89 -3.48 -0.60
CA GLN A 58 -0.11 -2.43 -0.85
C GLN A 58 -0.81 -2.05 0.46
N ASN A 59 -1.35 -3.03 1.19
CA ASN A 59 -2.08 -2.78 2.44
C ASN A 59 -1.19 -2.13 3.50
N LEU A 60 0.06 -2.56 3.59
CA LEU A 60 1.05 -1.95 4.49
C LEU A 60 1.31 -0.49 4.11
N GLY A 61 1.54 -0.21 2.83
CA GLY A 61 1.75 1.14 2.32
C GLY A 61 0.54 2.05 2.55
N ALA A 62 -0.67 1.55 2.33
CA ALA A 62 -1.91 2.28 2.60
C ALA A 62 -2.06 2.61 4.09
N SER A 63 -1.76 1.66 4.98
CA SER A 63 -1.84 1.88 6.43
C SER A 63 -0.89 2.99 6.90
N PHE A 64 0.34 3.00 6.39
CA PHE A 64 1.29 4.10 6.64
C PHE A 64 0.79 5.44 6.10
N PHE A 65 0.27 5.47 4.87
CA PHE A 65 -0.27 6.70 4.28
C PHE A 65 -1.43 7.28 5.09
N HIS A 66 -2.34 6.43 5.55
CA HIS A 66 -3.47 6.87 6.37
C HIS A 66 -3.05 7.36 7.76
N ARG A 67 -2.03 6.75 8.38
CA ARG A 67 -1.45 7.29 9.61
C ARG A 67 -0.81 8.65 9.37
N PHE A 68 -0.03 8.80 8.29
CA PHE A 68 0.52 10.09 7.86
C PHE A 68 -0.56 11.16 7.67
N GLN A 69 -1.72 10.83 7.10
CA GLN A 69 -2.81 11.81 6.93
C GLN A 69 -3.31 12.39 8.26
N GLN A 70 -3.11 11.67 9.37
CA GLN A 70 -3.47 12.15 10.72
C GLN A 70 -2.30 12.80 11.45
N THR A 71 -1.09 12.27 11.29
CA THR A 71 0.09 12.67 12.07
C THR A 71 0.97 13.70 11.36
N HIS A 72 0.86 13.79 10.03
CA HIS A 72 1.80 14.48 9.15
C HIS A 72 3.26 14.06 9.32
N ASP A 73 3.50 12.85 9.83
CA ASP A 73 4.85 12.32 10.03
C ASP A 73 5.49 11.94 8.68
N LEU A 74 6.56 12.64 8.30
CA LEU A 74 7.25 12.40 7.05
C LEU A 74 7.88 10.99 6.96
N THR A 75 8.13 10.34 8.09
CA THR A 75 8.62 8.95 8.10
C THR A 75 7.55 7.96 7.65
N ASP A 76 6.27 8.23 7.96
CA ASP A 76 5.14 7.41 7.54
C ASP A 76 4.92 7.50 6.02
N ILE A 77 4.91 8.70 5.44
CA ILE A 77 4.75 8.84 3.99
C ILE A 77 5.96 8.29 3.22
N ALA A 78 7.17 8.38 3.76
CA ALA A 78 8.35 7.76 3.17
C ALA A 78 8.24 6.22 3.20
N ALA A 79 7.74 5.64 4.30
CA ALA A 79 7.48 4.21 4.39
C ALA A 79 6.37 3.77 3.41
N ALA A 80 5.28 4.54 3.31
CA ALA A 80 4.19 4.29 2.37
C ALA A 80 4.71 4.22 0.92
N ILE A 81 5.49 5.22 0.48
CA ILE A 81 6.10 5.28 -0.85
C ILE A 81 6.95 4.03 -1.11
N ARG A 82 7.88 3.71 -0.21
CA ARG A 82 8.75 2.54 -0.34
C ARG A 82 7.98 1.23 -0.52
N HIS A 83 6.90 1.02 0.24
CA HIS A 83 6.10 -0.20 0.14
C HIS A 83 5.25 -0.24 -1.13
N GLN A 84 4.68 0.89 -1.54
CA GLN A 84 3.94 0.99 -2.80
C GLN A 84 4.86 0.82 -4.03
N GLU A 85 6.06 1.40 -4.02
CA GLU A 85 7.07 1.19 -5.08
C GLU A 85 7.45 -0.28 -5.21
N LYS A 86 7.71 -0.94 -4.08
CA LYS A 86 7.99 -2.38 -4.08
C LYS A 86 6.80 -3.18 -4.63
N ALA A 87 5.57 -2.83 -4.25
CA ALA A 87 4.36 -3.47 -4.77
C ALA A 87 4.25 -3.31 -6.30
N VAL A 88 4.44 -2.09 -6.84
CA VAL A 88 4.47 -1.83 -8.29
C VAL A 88 5.53 -2.68 -8.98
N MET A 89 6.74 -2.74 -8.42
CA MET A 89 7.88 -3.47 -9.01
C MET A 89 7.61 -4.98 -9.16
N ILE A 90 6.92 -5.59 -8.18
CA ILE A 90 6.70 -7.05 -8.17
C ILE A 90 5.33 -7.46 -8.73
N THR A 91 4.43 -6.51 -9.00
CA THR A 91 3.10 -6.80 -9.54
C THR A 91 3.21 -7.14 -11.03
N PRO A 92 2.66 -8.28 -11.50
CA PRO A 92 2.65 -8.59 -12.93
C PRO A 92 1.85 -7.57 -13.75
N ASN A 93 2.27 -7.35 -15.00
CA ASN A 93 1.53 -6.53 -15.95
C ASN A 93 0.11 -7.09 -16.18
N GLY A 94 -0.89 -6.22 -16.21
CA GLY A 94 -2.30 -6.60 -16.36
C GLY A 94 -2.96 -7.12 -15.07
N HIS A 95 -2.22 -7.25 -13.97
CA HIS A 95 -2.82 -7.60 -12.68
C HIS A 95 -3.68 -6.44 -12.15
N PRO A 96 -4.90 -6.68 -11.64
CA PRO A 96 -5.80 -5.62 -11.18
C PRO A 96 -5.21 -4.70 -10.10
N MET A 97 -4.31 -5.25 -9.26
CA MET A 97 -3.62 -4.47 -8.22
C MET A 97 -2.70 -3.38 -8.79
N MET A 98 -2.21 -3.52 -10.03
CA MET A 98 -1.27 -2.56 -10.61
C MET A 98 -1.86 -1.15 -10.64
N TYR A 99 -3.16 -1.02 -10.99
CA TYR A 99 -3.88 0.25 -10.96
C TYR A 99 -3.89 0.84 -9.54
N ILE A 100 -4.27 0.04 -8.55
CA ILE A 100 -4.39 0.48 -7.15
C ILE A 100 -3.04 0.94 -6.61
N CYS A 101 -1.97 0.17 -6.86
CA CYS A 101 -0.62 0.53 -6.43
C CYS A 101 -0.13 1.84 -7.08
N CYS A 102 -0.35 2.02 -8.39
CA CYS A 102 0.04 3.26 -9.07
C CYS A 102 -0.73 4.48 -8.54
N SER A 103 -2.05 4.37 -8.37
CA SER A 103 -2.89 5.44 -7.82
C SER A 103 -2.47 5.83 -6.40
N ASN A 104 -2.20 4.84 -5.54
CA ASN A 104 -1.76 5.10 -4.17
C ASN A 104 -0.36 5.71 -4.12
N LEU A 105 0.54 5.27 -4.99
CA LEU A 105 1.88 5.82 -5.09
C LEU A 105 1.85 7.28 -5.58
N ALA A 106 1.03 7.59 -6.58
CA ALA A 106 0.79 8.96 -7.04
C ALA A 106 0.25 9.86 -5.91
N ASN A 107 -0.71 9.36 -5.13
CA ASN A 107 -1.25 10.07 -3.96
C ASN A 107 -0.18 10.34 -2.89
N CYS A 108 0.66 9.35 -2.59
CA CYS A 108 1.75 9.52 -1.63
C CYS A 108 2.74 10.62 -2.11
N PHE A 109 3.16 10.57 -3.36
CA PHE A 109 4.05 11.60 -3.91
C PHE A 109 3.39 12.99 -3.91
N SER A 110 2.12 13.10 -4.33
CA SER A 110 1.37 14.36 -4.31
C SER A 110 1.27 14.96 -2.91
N HIS A 111 1.00 14.14 -1.89
CA HIS A 111 0.93 14.60 -0.51
C HIS A 111 2.28 15.02 0.05
N ARG A 112 3.35 14.29 -0.27
CA ARG A 112 4.70 14.65 0.17
C ARG A 112 5.14 15.96 -0.49
N TYR A 113 4.92 16.13 -1.79
CA TYR A 113 5.15 17.38 -2.51
C TYR A 113 4.43 18.58 -1.88
N LYS A 114 3.16 18.44 -1.49
CA LYS A 114 2.40 19.52 -0.83
C LYS A 114 3.07 20.01 0.46
N ILE A 115 3.85 19.17 1.14
CA ILE A 115 4.53 19.49 2.38
C ILE A 115 5.96 19.97 2.12
N THR A 116 6.70 19.30 1.24
CA THR A 116 8.14 19.51 1.03
C THR A 116 8.46 20.50 -0.08
N GLY A 117 7.57 20.65 -1.07
CA GLY A 117 7.82 21.39 -2.30
C GLY A 117 8.83 20.72 -3.24
N ASP A 118 9.12 19.43 -3.07
CA ASP A 118 10.09 18.70 -3.90
C ASP A 118 9.53 18.38 -5.30
N ASP A 119 10.08 19.02 -6.34
CA ASP A 119 9.67 18.82 -7.73
C ASP A 119 9.84 17.38 -8.23
N ALA A 120 10.73 16.59 -7.61
CA ALA A 120 10.85 15.17 -7.91
C ALA A 120 9.57 14.41 -7.49
N ASP A 121 8.98 14.75 -6.34
CA ASP A 121 7.72 14.18 -5.90
C ASP A 121 6.57 14.57 -6.83
N LYS A 122 6.52 15.82 -7.28
CA LYS A 122 5.53 16.25 -8.26
C LYS A 122 5.64 15.44 -9.56
N SER A 123 6.84 15.32 -10.11
CA SER A 123 7.11 14.56 -11.34
C SER A 123 6.73 13.08 -11.19
N ASN A 124 7.02 12.49 -10.03
CA ASN A 124 6.64 11.10 -9.75
C ASN A 124 5.13 10.94 -9.60
N ALA A 125 4.43 11.89 -8.95
CA ALA A 125 2.97 11.86 -8.85
C ALA A 125 2.32 11.84 -10.25
N GLU A 126 2.73 12.75 -11.13
CA GLU A 126 2.23 12.84 -12.51
C GLU A 126 2.51 11.54 -13.30
N LYS A 127 3.72 10.99 -13.16
CA LYS A 127 4.10 9.72 -13.81
C LYS A 127 3.19 8.56 -13.40
N TYR A 128 2.99 8.35 -12.09
CA TYR A 128 2.20 7.22 -11.60
C TYR A 128 0.69 7.42 -11.82
N GLU A 129 0.22 8.66 -11.84
CA GLU A 129 -1.16 8.97 -12.23
C GLU A 129 -1.43 8.63 -13.71
N GLN A 130 -0.53 9.02 -14.62
CA GLN A 130 -0.63 8.65 -16.04
C GLN A 130 -0.60 7.13 -16.24
N GLN A 131 0.27 6.43 -15.49
CA GLN A 131 0.32 4.98 -15.52
C GLN A 131 -1.00 4.35 -15.05
N ALA A 132 -1.58 4.83 -13.94
CA ALA A 132 -2.87 4.35 -13.46
C ALA A 132 -3.99 4.58 -14.49
N GLN A 133 -4.08 5.77 -15.08
CA GLN A 133 -5.09 6.08 -16.10
C GLN A 133 -4.97 5.17 -17.33
N SER A 134 -3.74 4.87 -17.79
CA SER A 134 -3.53 3.96 -18.92
C SER A 134 -4.03 2.53 -18.65
N LEU A 135 -4.07 2.10 -17.38
CA LEU A 135 -4.55 0.78 -16.99
C LEU A 135 -6.09 0.72 -16.95
N ASP A 136 -6.74 1.81 -16.53
CA ASP A 136 -8.21 1.95 -16.49
C ASP A 136 -8.84 1.97 -17.90
N VAL A 137 -8.15 2.56 -18.87
CA VAL A 137 -8.58 2.56 -20.29
C VAL A 137 -8.52 1.15 -20.89
N ASN A 138 -7.61 0.30 -20.44
CA ASN A 138 -7.47 -1.08 -20.93
C ASN A 138 -8.47 -2.06 -20.27
N SER A 139 -9.09 -1.71 -19.13
CA SER A 139 -10.18 -2.49 -18.52
C SER A 139 -11.57 -2.27 -19.16
N ASN A 140 -11.70 -1.31 -20.09
CA ASN A 140 -12.98 -0.91 -20.69
C ASN A 140 -13.17 -1.33 -22.17
N LEU A 141 -12.42 -2.33 -22.68
CA LEU A 141 -12.72 -2.92 -23.98
C LEU A 141 -13.79 -4.03 -23.83
N PRO A 142 -14.96 -3.93 -24.47
CA PRO A 142 -15.88 -5.06 -24.55
C PRO A 142 -15.25 -6.17 -25.41
N LEU A 143 -15.41 -7.42 -24.96
CA LEU A 143 -15.15 -8.64 -25.76
C LEU A 143 -16.02 -8.67 -27.03
#